data_AF-A0A7D8AMU8-F1
#
_entry.id   AF-A0A7D8AMU8-F1
#
_cell.length_a   1.000
_cell.length_b   1.000
_cell.length_c   1.000
_cell.angle_alpha   90.00
_cell.angle_beta   90.00
_cell.angle_gamma   90.00
#
_symmetry.space_group_name_H-M   'P 1'
#
loop_
_entity.id
_entity.type
_entity.pdbx_description
1 polymer ?
#
loop_
_entity_poly.entity_id
_entity_poly.type
_entity_poly.pdbx_seq_one_letter_code
_entity_poly.pdbx_strand_id
1 'polypeptide(L)'
;MIEIQNIKLYKVSEIVEILKNEYDFKTNLPNLTGKITKLNCFIAYQGKRLIPEDIICYLCQRLNSKPDERKKIKKAIDEQMEHVREIIEKHEEKIQQQDKQNIAFFVSLHESMQKSVEEKARRNLKGEFQKKIIEKVENLKISLKKELDENIVNTLKEELSKASQREDAARTREDSLQRELKEAREELKEARARENDLLSELRRRDEKACQREDAARTREDDLLIELRRKDEDAKAREDALWGELKKTREREDALREDIKSKDEQIRYLLSLMKNKNSEEKKLEIR
;
A
#
# COMPACT_ATOMS: atom_id res chain seq x y z
N MET A 1 -81.37 43.22 44.95
CA MET A 1 -81.51 43.79 43.60
C MET A 1 -80.43 43.24 42.67
N ILE A 2 -80.83 42.77 41.49
CA ILE A 2 -79.94 42.40 40.38
C ILE A 2 -80.34 43.27 39.19
N GLU A 3 -79.36 43.86 38.51
CA GLU A 3 -79.58 44.71 37.33
C GLU A 3 -79.12 43.97 36.08
N ILE A 4 -80.03 43.82 35.12
CA ILE A 4 -79.75 43.21 33.82
C ILE A 4 -80.13 44.22 32.75
N GLN A 5 -79.11 44.79 32.11
CA GLN A 5 -79.27 45.93 31.20
C GLN A 5 -80.02 47.08 31.89
N ASN A 6 -81.29 47.32 31.53
CA ASN A 6 -82.12 48.40 32.09
C ASN A 6 -83.22 47.89 33.03
N ILE A 7 -83.24 46.60 33.36
CA ILE A 7 -84.28 46.00 34.20
C ILE A 7 -83.72 45.72 35.57
N LYS A 8 -84.38 46.23 36.60
CA LYS A 8 -84.09 45.88 38.00
C LYS A 8 -84.99 44.75 38.45
N LEU A 9 -84.36 43.69 38.93
CA LEU A 9 -85.00 42.51 39.47
C LEU A 9 -84.83 42.48 40.99
N TYR A 10 -85.95 42.36 41.70
CA TYR A 10 -85.99 42.38 43.16
C TYR A 10 -86.38 41.01 43.73
N LYS A 11 -85.89 40.72 44.94
CA LYS A 11 -86.38 39.59 45.73
C LYS A 11 -87.73 39.94 46.35
N VAL A 12 -88.56 38.93 46.63
CA VAL A 12 -89.87 39.13 47.26
C VAL A 12 -89.77 39.90 48.59
N SER A 13 -88.71 39.67 49.38
CA SER A 13 -88.46 40.40 50.63
C SER A 13 -88.20 41.90 50.40
N GLU A 14 -87.46 42.25 49.35
CA GLU A 14 -87.14 43.63 48.98
C GLU A 14 -88.41 44.37 48.51
N ILE A 15 -89.33 43.68 47.83
CA ILE A 15 -90.57 44.27 47.34
C ILE A 15 -91.54 44.64 48.47
N VAL A 16 -91.56 43.87 49.57
CA VAL A 16 -92.36 44.24 50.74
C VAL A 16 -91.95 45.61 51.27
N GLU A 17 -90.64 45.91 51.25
CA GLU A 17 -90.10 47.20 51.66
C GLU A 17 -90.43 48.31 50.65
N ILE A 18 -90.27 48.04 49.34
CA ILE A 18 -90.61 48.98 48.26
C ILE A 18 -92.09 49.35 48.30
N LEU A 19 -92.98 48.37 48.40
CA LEU A 19 -94.43 48.60 48.46
C LEU A 19 -94.83 49.46 49.66
N LYS A 20 -94.17 49.27 50.81
CA LYS A 20 -94.42 50.04 52.02
C LYS A 20 -93.91 51.48 51.91
N ASN A 21 -92.71 51.67 51.35
CA ASN A 21 -92.03 52.96 51.35
C ASN A 21 -92.45 53.86 50.17
N GLU A 22 -92.64 53.29 48.98
CA GLU A 22 -92.90 54.05 47.75
C GLU A 22 -94.38 54.12 47.38
N TYR A 23 -95.17 53.12 47.77
CA TYR A 23 -96.59 53.00 47.38
C TYR A 23 -97.56 53.09 48.57
N ASP A 24 -97.06 53.33 49.80
CA ASP A 24 -97.81 53.31 51.06
C ASP A 24 -98.72 52.07 51.22
N PHE A 25 -98.31 50.94 50.63
CA PHE A 25 -99.07 49.71 50.59
C PHE A 25 -98.56 48.72 51.64
N LYS A 26 -99.30 48.61 52.76
CA LYS A 26 -98.98 47.65 53.83
C LYS A 26 -99.40 46.24 53.46
N THR A 27 -98.42 45.37 53.23
CA THR A 27 -98.61 43.93 53.00
C THR A 27 -97.64 43.12 53.84
N ASN A 28 -97.86 41.81 53.94
CA ASN A 28 -96.92 40.87 54.54
C ASN A 28 -96.41 39.89 53.48
N LEU A 29 -95.29 39.22 53.78
CA LEU A 29 -94.63 38.32 52.85
C LEU A 29 -95.56 37.18 52.36
N PRO A 30 -96.36 36.50 53.20
CA PRO A 30 -97.28 35.45 52.74
C PRO A 30 -98.36 35.95 51.77
N ASN A 31 -98.99 37.09 52.06
CA ASN A 31 -100.04 37.66 51.21
C ASN A 31 -99.47 38.13 49.87
N LEU A 32 -98.30 38.78 49.90
CA LEU A 32 -97.61 39.22 48.70
C LEU A 32 -97.20 38.03 47.83
N THR A 33 -96.61 36.99 48.44
CA THR A 33 -96.22 35.75 47.74
C THR A 33 -97.43 35.10 47.07
N GLY A 34 -98.55 34.95 47.78
CA GLY A 34 -99.78 34.40 47.20
C GLY A 34 -100.31 35.24 46.03
N LYS A 35 -100.15 36.56 46.08
CA LYS A 35 -100.55 37.47 45.00
C LYS A 35 -99.66 37.35 43.77
N ILE A 36 -98.34 37.34 43.97
CA ILE A 36 -97.33 37.13 42.92
C ILE A 36 -97.56 35.79 42.23
N THR A 37 -97.79 34.71 42.98
CA THR A 37 -98.06 33.38 42.40
C THR A 37 -99.35 33.37 41.58
N LYS A 38 -100.41 34.01 42.07
CA LYS A 38 -101.69 34.11 41.33
C LYS A 38 -101.58 34.90 40.03
N LEU A 39 -100.66 35.86 39.97
CA LEU A 39 -100.40 36.70 38.80
C LEU A 39 -99.22 36.20 37.95
N ASN A 40 -98.55 35.13 38.36
CA ASN A 40 -97.37 34.55 37.71
C ASN A 40 -96.22 35.55 37.46
N CYS A 41 -96.00 36.46 38.40
CA CYS A 41 -95.10 37.61 38.30
C CYS A 41 -93.63 37.31 38.59
N PHE A 42 -93.17 36.06 38.52
CA PHE A 42 -91.79 35.71 38.87
C PHE A 42 -90.98 35.26 37.64
N ILE A 43 -89.70 35.58 37.66
CA ILE A 43 -88.71 35.12 36.69
C ILE A 43 -87.65 34.33 37.45
N ALA A 44 -87.27 33.17 36.89
CA ALA A 44 -86.13 32.41 37.38
C ALA A 44 -84.88 32.92 36.68
N TYR A 45 -83.92 33.46 37.43
CA TYR A 45 -82.62 33.88 36.91
C TYR A 45 -81.53 33.45 37.89
N GLN A 46 -80.47 32.79 37.40
CA GLN A 46 -79.39 32.22 38.21
C GLN A 46 -79.89 31.38 39.41
N GLY A 47 -80.95 30.58 39.19
CA GLY A 47 -81.54 29.73 40.23
C GLY A 47 -82.35 30.47 41.30
N LYS A 48 -82.57 31.79 41.18
CA LYS A 48 -83.35 32.61 42.11
C LYS A 48 -84.65 33.09 41.46
N ARG A 49 -85.74 33.14 42.23
CA ARG A 49 -87.02 33.74 41.79
C ARG A 49 -87.02 35.23 42.10
N LEU A 50 -87.10 36.04 41.06
CA LEU A 50 -87.04 37.50 41.12
C LEU A 50 -88.25 38.11 40.42
N ILE A 51 -88.51 39.39 40.69
CA ILE A 51 -89.67 40.12 40.21
C ILE A 51 -89.19 41.45 39.63
N PRO A 52 -89.59 41.80 38.40
CA PRO A 52 -89.24 43.08 37.78
C PRO A 52 -89.82 44.29 38.52
N GLU A 53 -89.06 45.38 38.55
CA GLU A 53 -89.48 46.69 39.08
C GLU A 53 -90.81 47.16 38.48
N ASP A 54 -90.92 47.06 37.15
CA ASP A 54 -92.04 47.61 36.38
C ASP A 54 -93.39 46.98 36.73
N ILE A 55 -93.39 45.77 37.29
CA ILE A 55 -94.62 45.08 37.67
C ILE A 55 -95.02 45.28 39.15
N ILE A 56 -94.16 45.90 39.96
CA ILE A 56 -94.43 46.17 41.39
C ILE A 56 -95.68 47.03 41.55
N CYS A 57 -95.89 48.01 40.66
CA CYS A 57 -97.05 48.90 40.71
C CYS A 57 -98.40 48.15 40.57
N TYR A 58 -98.45 47.05 39.81
CA TYR A 58 -99.64 46.22 39.67
C TYR A 58 -99.91 45.36 40.92
N LEU A 59 -98.89 45.14 41.75
CA LEU A 59 -99.05 44.43 43.03
C LEU A 59 -99.78 45.28 44.08
N CYS A 60 -99.94 46.59 43.89
CA CYS A 60 -100.77 47.46 44.74
C CYS A 60 -102.27 47.35 44.42
N GLN A 61 -102.65 46.87 43.23
CA GLN A 61 -104.03 46.93 42.74
C GLN A 61 -104.92 45.83 43.36
N ARG A 62 -106.17 46.16 43.70
CA ARG A 62 -107.10 45.19 44.31
C ARG A 62 -107.56 44.16 43.26
N LEU A 63 -107.30 42.87 43.51
CA LEU A 63 -107.70 41.77 42.61
C LEU A 63 -109.17 41.35 42.75
N ASN A 64 -109.93 42.01 43.64
CA ASN A 64 -111.34 41.73 43.92
C ASN A 64 -112.30 42.64 43.11
N SER A 65 -111.78 43.44 42.19
CA SER A 65 -112.62 44.23 41.28
C SER A 65 -113.16 43.38 40.12
N LYS A 66 -114.00 43.98 39.26
CA LYS A 66 -114.76 43.29 38.20
C LYS A 66 -113.85 42.36 37.37
N PRO A 67 -114.33 41.19 36.91
CA PRO A 67 -113.53 40.18 36.19
C PRO A 67 -112.70 40.75 35.02
N ASP A 68 -113.20 41.78 34.35
CA ASP A 68 -112.54 42.42 33.21
C ASP A 68 -111.29 43.23 33.59
N GLU A 69 -111.28 43.86 34.76
CA GLU A 69 -110.10 44.61 35.25
C GLU A 69 -108.97 43.65 35.61
N ARG A 70 -109.30 42.54 36.28
CA ARG A 70 -108.33 41.48 36.59
C ARG A 70 -107.69 40.90 35.33
N LYS A 71 -108.47 40.72 34.25
CA LYS A 71 -107.94 40.27 32.95
C LYS A 71 -107.00 41.31 32.33
N LYS A 72 -107.33 42.60 32.39
CA LYS A 72 -106.46 43.69 31.90
C LYS A 72 -105.13 43.75 32.64
N ILE A 73 -105.17 43.67 33.97
CA ILE A 73 -103.95 43.68 34.82
C ILE A 73 -103.07 42.47 34.51
N LYS A 74 -103.68 41.28 34.41
CA LYS A 74 -102.95 40.06 34.08
C LYS A 74 -102.30 40.17 32.70
N LYS A 75 -103.02 40.67 31.70
CA LYS A 75 -102.49 40.85 30.34
C LYS A 75 -101.31 41.83 30.30
N ALA A 76 -101.41 42.96 31.00
CA ALA A 76 -100.31 43.94 31.08
C ALA A 76 -99.07 43.36 31.78
N ILE A 77 -99.27 42.58 32.84
CA ILE A 77 -98.18 41.85 33.50
C ILE A 77 -97.57 40.81 32.55
N ASP A 78 -98.38 40.02 31.85
CA ASP A 78 -97.89 38.99 30.93
C ASP A 78 -97.05 39.62 29.80
N GLU A 79 -97.52 40.73 29.19
CA GLU A 79 -96.79 41.48 28.15
C GLU A 79 -95.45 42.03 28.67
N GLN A 80 -95.41 42.59 29.89
CA GLN A 80 -94.16 43.08 30.50
C GLN A 80 -93.20 41.94 30.86
N MET A 81 -93.73 40.83 31.36
CA MET A 81 -92.94 39.65 31.72
C MET A 81 -92.33 38.99 30.49
N GLU A 82 -93.02 39.00 29.35
CA GLU A 82 -92.48 38.53 28.07
C GLU A 82 -91.30 39.39 27.62
N HIS A 83 -91.45 40.72 27.66
CA HIS A 83 -90.35 41.64 27.33
C HIS A 83 -89.12 41.44 28.24
N VAL A 84 -89.32 41.27 29.55
CA VAL A 84 -88.23 41.04 30.50
C VAL A 84 -87.53 39.70 30.22
N ARG A 85 -88.28 38.64 29.87
CA ARG A 85 -87.69 37.33 29.54
C ARG A 85 -86.80 37.41 28.31
N GLU A 86 -87.22 38.09 27.26
CA GLU A 86 -86.40 38.27 26.05
C GLU A 86 -85.08 39.00 26.35
N ILE A 87 -85.11 40.02 27.22
CA ILE A 87 -83.91 40.77 27.60
C ILE A 87 -82.93 39.89 28.39
N ILE A 88 -83.45 39.07 29.30
CA ILE A 88 -82.66 38.12 30.09
C ILE A 88 -82.03 37.05 29.17
N GLU A 89 -82.80 36.48 28.26
CA GLU A 89 -82.32 35.46 27.31
C GLU A 89 -81.17 35.99 26.45
N LYS A 90 -81.34 37.18 25.86
CA LYS A 90 -80.27 37.86 25.10
C LYS A 90 -79.03 38.15 25.94
N HIS A 91 -79.17 38.41 27.24
CA HIS A 91 -78.05 38.64 28.13
C HIS A 91 -77.32 37.34 28.46
N GLU A 92 -78.05 36.26 28.74
CA GLU A 92 -77.47 34.93 28.97
C GLU A 92 -76.73 34.41 27.72
N GLU A 93 -77.29 34.60 26.53
CA GLU A 93 -76.63 34.23 25.26
C GLU A 93 -75.28 34.95 25.08
N LYS A 94 -75.22 36.25 25.40
CA LYS A 94 -73.97 37.03 25.32
C LYS A 94 -72.92 36.51 26.30
N ILE A 95 -73.31 36.19 27.53
CA ILE A 95 -72.41 35.61 28.54
C ILE A 95 -71.89 34.26 28.04
N GLN A 96 -72.77 33.39 27.53
CA GLN A 96 -72.37 32.08 27.00
C GLN A 96 -71.43 32.18 25.79
N GLN A 97 -71.63 33.16 24.91
CA GLN A 97 -70.73 33.41 23.79
C GLN A 97 -69.35 33.89 24.28
N GLN A 98 -69.32 34.78 25.27
CA GLN A 98 -68.08 35.28 25.87
C GLN A 98 -67.32 34.15 26.57
N ASP A 99 -68.01 33.28 27.32
CA ASP A 99 -67.40 32.12 27.95
C ASP A 99 -66.84 31.13 26.93
N LYS A 100 -67.55 30.87 25.83
CA LYS A 100 -67.02 30.03 24.72
C LYS A 100 -65.76 30.63 24.12
N GLN A 101 -65.71 31.94 23.90
CA GLN A 101 -64.52 32.63 23.39
C GLN A 101 -63.35 32.56 24.37
N ASN A 102 -63.60 32.77 25.65
CA ASN A 102 -62.59 32.67 26.70
C ASN A 102 -62.03 31.25 26.80
N ILE A 103 -62.90 30.24 26.81
CA ILE A 103 -62.49 28.82 26.83
C ILE A 103 -61.63 28.51 25.59
N ALA A 104 -62.07 28.90 24.40
CA ALA A 104 -61.30 28.69 23.17
C ALA A 104 -59.92 29.36 23.22
N PHE A 105 -59.83 30.58 23.77
CA PHE A 105 -58.57 31.28 23.97
C PHE A 105 -57.64 30.51 24.93
N PHE A 106 -58.14 30.06 26.09
CA PHE A 106 -57.34 29.31 27.05
C PHE A 106 -56.86 27.96 26.49
N VAL A 107 -57.70 27.26 25.73
CA VAL A 107 -57.30 26.01 25.06
C VAL A 107 -56.17 26.26 24.04
N SER A 108 -56.31 27.29 23.20
CA SER A 108 -55.29 27.68 22.23
C SER A 108 -53.96 28.07 22.90
N LEU A 109 -54.03 28.83 24.00
CA LEU A 109 -52.84 29.19 24.78
C LEU A 109 -52.13 27.96 25.36
N HIS A 110 -52.90 27.02 25.91
CA HIS A 110 -52.35 25.77 26.46
C HIS A 110 -51.66 24.92 25.40
N GLU A 111 -52.27 24.75 24.22
CA GLU A 111 -51.66 24.02 23.10
C GLU A 111 -50.35 24.69 22.63
N SER A 112 -50.33 26.02 22.56
CA SER A 112 -49.12 26.78 22.22
C SER A 112 -48.00 26.57 23.24
N MET A 113 -48.34 26.61 24.53
CA MET A 113 -47.38 26.33 25.60
C MET A 113 -46.84 24.90 25.54
N GLN A 114 -47.69 23.89 25.29
CA GLN A 114 -47.24 22.51 25.13
C GLN A 114 -46.25 22.35 23.97
N LYS A 115 -46.56 22.93 22.80
CA LYS A 115 -45.66 22.91 21.63
C LYS A 115 -44.30 23.54 21.96
N SER A 116 -44.28 24.66 22.68
CA SER A 116 -43.03 25.32 23.09
C SER A 116 -42.19 24.44 24.02
N VAL A 117 -42.82 23.75 24.98
CA VAL A 117 -42.15 22.83 25.90
C VAL A 117 -41.57 21.63 25.16
N GLU A 118 -42.34 21.01 24.26
CA GLU A 118 -41.87 19.90 23.42
C GLU A 118 -40.70 20.31 22.53
N GLU A 119 -40.76 21.50 21.94
CA GLU A 119 -39.68 21.99 21.09
C GLU A 119 -38.39 22.25 21.89
N LYS A 120 -38.51 22.79 23.11
CA LYS A 120 -37.38 22.97 24.03
C LYS A 120 -36.77 21.62 24.44
N ALA A 121 -37.60 20.62 24.73
CA ALA A 121 -37.14 19.27 25.03
C ALA A 121 -36.39 18.64 23.83
N ARG A 122 -36.91 18.81 22.61
CA ARG A 122 -36.24 18.35 21.37
C ARG A 122 -34.89 19.03 21.15
N ARG A 123 -34.78 20.34 21.38
CA ARG A 123 -33.50 21.06 21.27
C ARG A 123 -32.47 20.56 22.28
N ASN A 124 -32.88 20.31 23.53
CA ASN A 124 -31.99 19.77 24.56
C ASN A 124 -31.48 18.38 24.21
N LEU A 125 -32.38 17.46 23.81
CA LEU A 125 -32.02 16.12 23.35
C LEU A 125 -31.04 16.16 22.17
N LYS A 126 -31.31 16.99 21.15
CA LYS A 126 -30.37 17.17 20.02
C LYS A 126 -28.99 17.66 20.48
N GLY A 127 -28.95 18.59 21.43
CA GLY A 127 -27.68 19.08 22.00
C GLY A 127 -26.88 18.00 22.74
N GLU A 128 -27.56 17.15 23.54
CA GLU A 128 -26.91 16.02 24.20
C GLU A 128 -26.40 14.96 23.23
N PHE A 129 -27.18 14.64 22.19
CA PHE A 129 -26.75 13.72 21.14
C PHE A 129 -25.53 14.27 20.38
N GLN A 130 -25.52 15.56 20.02
CA GLN A 130 -24.38 16.20 19.37
C GLN A 130 -23.12 16.13 20.24
N LYS A 131 -23.24 16.42 21.55
CA LYS A 131 -22.11 16.30 22.49
C LYS A 131 -21.55 14.87 22.51
N LYS A 132 -22.41 13.86 22.63
CA LYS A 132 -21.99 12.43 22.60
C LYS A 132 -21.33 12.02 21.28
N ILE A 133 -21.80 12.56 20.16
CA ILE A 133 -21.19 12.31 18.84
C ILE A 133 -19.80 12.92 18.78
N ILE A 134 -19.64 14.18 19.20
CA ILE A 134 -18.35 14.88 19.22
C ILE A 134 -17.35 14.11 20.10
N GLU A 135 -17.75 13.75 21.32
CA GLU A 135 -16.91 12.99 22.25
C GLU A 135 -16.46 11.63 21.68
N LYS A 136 -17.37 10.88 21.04
CA LYS A 136 -17.02 9.62 20.38
C LYS A 136 -16.04 9.82 19.22
N VAL A 137 -16.24 10.83 18.38
CA VAL A 137 -15.36 11.13 17.24
C VAL A 137 -13.96 11.48 17.75
N GLU A 138 -13.87 12.27 18.82
CA GLU A 138 -12.61 12.70 19.41
C GLU A 138 -11.84 11.52 20.04
N ASN A 139 -12.55 10.65 20.77
CA ASN A 139 -11.98 9.41 21.30
C ASN A 139 -11.48 8.47 20.21
N LEU A 140 -12.26 8.28 19.13
CA LEU A 140 -11.83 7.48 17.98
C LEU A 140 -10.57 8.06 17.33
N LYS A 141 -10.50 9.39 17.17
CA LYS A 141 -9.33 10.07 16.60
C LYS A 141 -8.07 9.85 17.45
N ILE A 142 -8.19 9.86 18.78
CA ILE A 142 -7.07 9.58 19.70
C ILE A 142 -6.61 8.13 19.57
N SER A 143 -7.53 7.15 19.60
CA SER A 143 -7.17 5.74 19.46
C SER A 143 -6.50 5.45 18.12
N LEU A 144 -7.06 5.96 17.03
CA LEU A 144 -6.56 5.71 15.69
C LEU A 144 -5.18 6.35 15.48
N LYS A 145 -4.94 7.52 16.08
CA LYS A 145 -3.61 8.15 16.08
C LYS A 145 -2.58 7.32 16.85
N LYS A 146 -2.93 6.79 18.03
CA LYS A 146 -2.04 5.93 18.81
C LYS A 146 -1.68 4.63 18.07
N GLU A 147 -2.68 3.95 17.51
CA GLU A 147 -2.46 2.71 16.76
C GLU A 147 -1.59 2.94 15.52
N LEU A 148 -1.81 4.06 14.80
CA LEU A 148 -1.04 4.41 13.63
C LEU A 148 0.41 4.77 14.00
N ASP A 149 0.60 5.63 15.00
CA ASP A 149 1.92 6.10 15.40
C ASP A 149 2.76 4.96 16.01
N GLU A 150 2.19 4.09 16.87
CA GLU A 150 2.95 3.03 17.52
C GLU A 150 3.27 1.86 16.56
N ASN A 151 2.28 1.36 15.82
CA ASN A 151 2.51 0.18 14.97
C ASN A 151 3.41 0.48 13.79
N ILE A 152 3.20 1.61 13.09
CA ILE A 152 4.01 1.98 11.93
C ILE A 152 5.44 2.33 12.36
N VAL A 153 5.61 3.08 13.45
CA VAL A 153 6.97 3.43 13.91
C VAL A 153 7.73 2.19 14.36
N ASN A 154 7.07 1.24 15.04
CA ASN A 154 7.74 0.01 15.47
C ASN A 154 8.13 -0.89 14.29
N THR A 155 7.23 -1.09 13.32
CA THR A 155 7.56 -1.86 12.10
C THR A 155 8.67 -1.22 11.29
N LEU A 156 8.62 0.11 11.07
CA LEU A 156 9.68 0.82 10.35
C LEU A 156 11.02 0.75 11.09
N LYS A 157 11.04 0.85 12.43
CA LYS A 157 12.26 0.68 13.23
C LYS A 157 12.84 -0.72 13.10
N GLU A 158 12.01 -1.76 13.12
CA GLU A 158 12.46 -3.14 12.92
C GLU A 158 13.03 -3.36 11.51
N GLU A 159 12.36 -2.86 10.48
CA GLU A 159 12.83 -2.95 9.10
C GLU A 159 14.15 -2.21 8.90
N LEU A 160 14.29 -1.02 9.50
CA LEU A 160 15.53 -0.24 9.48
C LEU A 160 16.67 -1.00 10.17
N SER A 161 16.40 -1.61 11.33
CA SER A 161 17.39 -2.43 12.05
C SER A 161 17.81 -3.65 11.22
N LYS A 162 16.87 -4.34 10.56
CA LYS A 162 17.17 -5.48 9.67
C LYS A 162 17.97 -5.03 8.44
N ALA A 163 17.66 -3.87 7.87
CA ALA A 163 18.39 -3.31 6.74
C ALA A 163 19.83 -2.95 7.12
N SER A 164 20.03 -2.29 8.26
CA SER A 164 21.36 -1.97 8.78
C SER A 164 22.22 -3.22 8.99
N GLN A 165 21.66 -4.27 9.61
CA GLN A 165 22.37 -5.54 9.80
C GLN A 165 22.75 -6.21 8.48
N ARG A 166 21.87 -6.14 7.46
CA ARG A 166 22.17 -6.66 6.12
C ARG A 166 23.29 -5.89 5.44
N GLU A 167 23.34 -4.57 5.64
CA GLU A 167 24.41 -3.73 5.08
C GLU A 167 25.75 -4.05 5.72
N ASP A 168 25.81 -4.21 7.04
CA ASP A 168 27.04 -4.59 7.74
C ASP A 168 27.51 -6.01 7.33
N ALA A 169 26.57 -6.95 7.16
CA ALA A 169 26.87 -8.28 6.64
C ALA A 169 27.35 -8.26 5.17
N ALA A 170 26.82 -7.35 4.35
CA ALA A 170 27.27 -7.17 2.97
C ALA A 170 28.68 -6.58 2.92
N ARG A 171 28.98 -5.56 3.76
CA ARG A 171 30.32 -4.95 3.87
C ARG A 171 31.37 -5.96 4.30
N THR A 172 31.07 -6.76 5.32
CA THR A 172 32.01 -7.80 5.79
C THR A 172 32.28 -8.87 4.73
N ARG A 173 31.27 -9.25 3.94
CA ARG A 173 31.42 -10.16 2.80
C ARG A 173 32.19 -9.53 1.63
N GLU A 174 31.99 -8.24 1.38
CA GLU A 174 32.75 -7.51 0.36
C GLU A 174 34.24 -7.46 0.74
N ASP A 175 34.55 -7.15 2.00
CA ASP A 175 35.91 -7.13 2.52
C ASP A 175 36.58 -8.51 2.41
N SER A 176 35.87 -9.60 2.66
CA SER A 176 36.42 -10.96 2.53
C SER A 176 36.73 -11.29 1.07
N LEU A 177 35.81 -10.99 0.14
CA LEU A 177 36.02 -11.19 -1.29
C LEU A 177 37.16 -10.33 -1.84
N GLN A 178 37.31 -9.10 -1.37
CA GLN A 178 38.43 -8.23 -1.76
C GLN A 178 39.78 -8.79 -1.28
N ARG A 179 39.84 -9.39 -0.10
CA ARG A 179 41.06 -10.08 0.39
C ARG A 179 41.39 -11.30 -0.46
N GLU A 180 40.40 -12.17 -0.73
CA GLU A 180 40.57 -13.35 -1.59
C GLU A 180 41.05 -12.96 -3.00
N LEU A 181 40.44 -11.92 -3.60
CA LEU A 181 40.86 -11.42 -4.91
C LEU A 181 42.28 -10.86 -4.89
N LYS A 182 42.71 -10.23 -3.80
CA LYS A 182 44.08 -9.71 -3.66
C LYS A 182 45.08 -10.85 -3.54
N GLU A 183 44.77 -11.87 -2.75
CA GLU A 183 45.60 -13.06 -2.57
C GLU A 183 45.76 -13.82 -3.90
N ALA A 184 44.66 -14.12 -4.59
CA ALA A 184 44.68 -14.78 -5.90
C ALA A 184 45.47 -14.00 -6.96
N ARG A 185 45.47 -12.66 -6.90
CA ARG A 185 46.27 -11.81 -7.81
C ARG A 185 47.77 -11.92 -7.54
N GLU A 186 48.19 -11.98 -6.28
CA GLU A 186 49.60 -12.17 -5.94
C GLU A 186 50.06 -13.59 -6.30
N GLU A 187 49.26 -14.61 -6.05
CA GLU A 187 49.56 -16.00 -6.49
C GLU A 187 49.73 -16.10 -8.00
N LEU A 188 48.85 -15.46 -8.77
CA LEU A 188 48.96 -15.42 -10.23
C LEU A 188 50.24 -14.71 -10.70
N LYS A 189 50.63 -13.65 -10.00
CA LYS A 189 51.86 -12.90 -10.30
C LYS A 189 53.11 -13.74 -10.02
N GLU A 190 53.12 -14.48 -8.91
CA GLU A 190 54.19 -15.44 -8.61
C GLU A 190 54.24 -16.58 -9.63
N ALA A 191 53.10 -17.15 -10.00
CA ALA A 191 53.03 -18.21 -11.00
C ALA A 191 53.59 -17.76 -12.35
N ARG A 192 53.25 -16.54 -12.79
CA ARG A 192 53.82 -15.93 -14.01
C ARG A 192 55.32 -15.69 -13.92
N ALA A 193 55.84 -15.31 -12.76
CA ALA A 193 57.28 -15.16 -12.57
C ALA A 193 57.99 -16.52 -12.73
N ARG A 194 57.47 -17.56 -12.08
CA ARG A 194 58.00 -18.94 -12.21
C ARG A 194 57.94 -19.45 -13.66
N GLU A 195 56.85 -19.17 -14.37
CA GLU A 195 56.72 -19.53 -15.79
C GLU A 195 57.79 -18.83 -16.65
N ASN A 196 58.03 -17.53 -16.45
CA ASN A 196 59.06 -16.80 -17.18
C ASN A 196 60.48 -17.30 -16.88
N ASP A 197 60.76 -17.69 -15.64
CA ASP A 197 62.03 -18.28 -15.24
C ASP A 197 62.25 -19.63 -15.96
N LEU A 198 61.23 -20.50 -15.95
CA LEU A 198 61.27 -21.78 -16.67
C LEU A 198 61.43 -21.61 -18.18
N LEU A 199 60.74 -20.65 -18.79
CA LEU A 199 60.91 -20.32 -20.21
C LEU A 199 62.34 -19.83 -20.51
N SER A 200 62.93 -19.06 -19.61
CA SER A 200 64.32 -18.59 -19.75
C SER A 200 65.32 -19.74 -19.62
N GLU A 201 65.07 -20.71 -18.73
CA GLU A 201 65.87 -21.93 -18.62
C GLU A 201 65.76 -22.82 -19.86
N LEU A 202 64.55 -23.00 -20.40
CA LEU A 202 64.32 -23.76 -21.63
C LEU A 202 65.08 -23.15 -22.81
N ARG A 203 64.97 -21.83 -23.01
CA ARG A 203 65.74 -21.13 -24.06
C ARG A 203 67.24 -21.36 -23.95
N ARG A 204 67.80 -21.28 -22.73
CA ARG A 204 69.22 -21.57 -22.49
C ARG A 204 69.59 -23.02 -22.77
N ARG A 205 68.69 -23.98 -22.53
CA ARG A 205 68.93 -25.40 -22.87
C ARG A 205 68.92 -25.60 -24.37
N ASP A 206 67.98 -24.98 -25.07
CA ASP A 206 67.88 -25.04 -26.53
C ASP A 206 69.12 -24.41 -27.18
N GLU A 207 69.56 -23.23 -26.71
CA GLU A 207 70.80 -22.60 -27.17
C GLU A 207 72.03 -23.51 -26.97
N LYS A 208 72.14 -24.16 -25.81
CA LYS A 208 73.22 -25.11 -25.54
C LYS A 208 73.12 -26.36 -26.41
N ALA A 209 71.92 -26.84 -26.71
CA ALA A 209 71.70 -27.96 -27.61
C ALA A 209 72.15 -27.62 -29.03
N CYS A 210 71.73 -26.46 -29.55
CA CYS A 210 72.18 -25.94 -30.84
C CYS A 210 73.71 -25.81 -30.91
N GLN A 211 74.34 -25.23 -29.87
CA GLN A 211 75.80 -25.13 -29.80
C GLN A 211 76.51 -26.49 -29.80
N ARG A 212 75.93 -27.51 -29.15
CA ARG A 212 76.47 -28.88 -29.16
C ARG A 212 76.32 -29.53 -30.52
N GLU A 213 75.21 -29.32 -31.22
CA GLU A 213 75.01 -29.80 -32.57
C GLU A 213 75.99 -29.16 -33.55
N ASP A 214 76.17 -27.84 -33.49
CA ASP A 214 77.16 -27.13 -34.32
C ASP A 214 78.59 -27.61 -34.03
N ALA A 215 78.92 -27.82 -32.75
CA ALA A 215 80.21 -28.41 -32.34
C ALA A 215 80.38 -29.87 -32.81
N ALA A 216 79.30 -30.64 -32.92
CA ALA A 216 79.34 -32.00 -33.44
C ALA A 216 79.53 -32.01 -34.97
N ARG A 217 78.82 -31.13 -35.70
CA ARG A 217 78.98 -30.97 -37.15
C ARG A 217 80.40 -30.55 -37.53
N THR A 218 80.96 -29.56 -36.82
CA THR A 218 82.35 -29.13 -37.06
C THR A 218 83.36 -30.25 -36.81
N ARG A 219 83.19 -31.06 -35.76
CA ARG A 219 84.02 -32.25 -35.53
C ARG A 219 83.85 -33.30 -36.62
N GLU A 220 82.64 -33.51 -37.12
CA GLU A 220 82.38 -34.43 -38.22
C GLU A 220 83.09 -33.98 -39.49
N ASP A 221 83.02 -32.69 -39.83
CA ASP A 221 83.74 -32.09 -40.96
C ASP A 221 85.26 -32.25 -40.81
N ASP A 222 85.81 -31.99 -39.62
CA ASP A 222 87.25 -32.17 -39.34
C ASP A 222 87.69 -33.64 -39.54
N LEU A 223 86.89 -34.60 -39.05
CA LEU A 223 87.15 -36.02 -39.23
C LEU A 223 87.07 -36.44 -40.71
N LEU A 224 86.12 -35.90 -41.47
CA LEU A 224 86.02 -36.14 -42.91
C LEU A 224 87.23 -35.59 -43.67
N ILE A 225 87.75 -34.43 -43.28
CA ILE A 225 88.99 -33.87 -43.84
C ILE A 225 90.19 -34.77 -43.52
N GLU A 226 90.32 -35.25 -42.29
CA GLU A 226 91.39 -36.19 -41.91
C GLU A 226 91.32 -37.52 -42.67
N LEU A 227 90.12 -38.08 -42.83
CA LEU A 227 89.91 -39.31 -43.59
C LEU A 227 90.32 -39.12 -45.06
N ARG A 228 89.92 -38.01 -45.69
CA ARG A 228 90.33 -37.70 -47.06
C ARG A 228 91.85 -37.60 -47.20
N ARG A 229 92.54 -36.94 -46.25
CA ARG A 229 94.01 -36.87 -46.26
C ARG A 229 94.65 -38.25 -46.13
N LYS A 230 94.13 -39.10 -45.24
CA LYS A 230 94.62 -40.49 -45.09
C LYS A 230 94.41 -41.31 -46.36
N ASP A 231 93.27 -41.14 -47.04
CA ASP A 231 93.01 -41.79 -48.33
C ASP A 231 93.95 -41.30 -49.43
N GLU A 232 94.23 -39.99 -49.48
CA GLU A 232 95.22 -39.40 -50.40
C GLU A 232 96.64 -39.92 -50.12
N ASP A 233 97.05 -39.97 -48.86
CA ASP A 233 98.35 -40.55 -48.45
C ASP A 233 98.43 -42.04 -48.78
N ALA A 234 97.35 -42.79 -48.57
CA ALA A 234 97.27 -44.22 -48.90
C ALA A 234 97.41 -44.44 -50.41
N LYS A 235 96.71 -43.65 -51.24
CA LYS A 235 96.86 -43.66 -52.69
C LYS A 235 98.28 -43.33 -53.13
N ALA A 236 98.89 -42.31 -52.54
CA ALA A 236 100.28 -41.94 -52.85
C ALA A 236 101.27 -43.07 -52.51
N ARG A 237 101.04 -43.80 -51.40
CA ARG A 237 101.83 -45.01 -51.06
C ARG A 237 101.58 -46.15 -52.03
N GLU A 238 100.34 -46.38 -52.43
CA GLU A 238 99.98 -47.40 -53.42
C GLU A 238 100.66 -47.12 -54.77
N ASP A 239 100.60 -45.87 -55.26
CA ASP A 239 101.25 -45.43 -56.48
C ASP A 239 102.78 -45.59 -56.41
N ALA A 240 103.39 -45.31 -55.25
CA ALA A 240 104.81 -45.53 -55.02
C ALA A 240 105.18 -47.02 -55.09
N LEU A 241 104.40 -47.89 -54.44
CA LEU A 241 104.57 -49.34 -54.50
C LEU A 241 104.39 -49.88 -55.92
N TRP A 242 103.39 -49.40 -56.67
CA TRP A 242 103.21 -49.73 -58.08
C TRP A 242 104.42 -49.29 -58.93
N GLY A 243 104.97 -48.11 -58.65
CA GLY A 243 106.19 -47.61 -59.28
C GLY A 243 107.41 -48.50 -58.99
N GLU A 244 107.57 -48.98 -57.75
CA GLU A 244 108.62 -49.94 -57.38
C GLU A 244 108.42 -51.31 -58.05
N LEU A 245 107.19 -51.83 -58.02
CA LEU A 245 106.82 -53.10 -58.64
C LEU A 245 107.13 -53.09 -60.15
N LYS A 246 106.81 -51.98 -60.81
CA LYS A 246 107.11 -51.78 -62.24
C LYS A 246 108.61 -51.84 -62.50
N LYS A 247 109.42 -51.14 -61.70
CA LYS A 247 110.89 -51.18 -61.81
C LYS A 247 111.45 -52.58 -61.55
N THR A 248 110.93 -53.31 -60.57
CA THR A 248 111.36 -54.70 -60.32
C THR A 248 111.01 -55.61 -61.50
N ARG A 249 109.84 -55.44 -62.10
CA ARG A 249 109.42 -56.20 -63.29
C ARG A 249 110.31 -55.92 -64.49
N GLU A 250 110.63 -54.64 -64.74
CA GLU A 250 111.58 -54.25 -65.79
C GLU A 250 112.98 -54.86 -65.56
N ARG A 251 113.45 -54.94 -64.31
CA ARG A 251 114.71 -55.62 -63.96
C ARG A 251 114.63 -57.13 -64.18
N GLU A 252 113.53 -57.77 -63.79
CA GLU A 252 113.31 -59.20 -64.04
C GLU A 252 113.27 -59.50 -65.55
N ASP A 253 112.59 -58.68 -66.33
CA ASP A 253 112.53 -58.81 -67.79
C ASP A 253 113.93 -58.64 -68.41
N ALA A 254 114.73 -57.68 -67.93
CA ALA A 254 116.13 -57.53 -68.36
C ALA A 254 116.99 -58.75 -68.01
N LEU A 255 116.82 -59.33 -66.81
CA LEU A 255 117.49 -60.57 -66.40
C LEU A 255 117.04 -61.77 -67.25
N ARG A 256 115.74 -61.88 -67.55
CA ARG A 256 115.22 -62.94 -68.45
C ARG A 256 115.85 -62.85 -69.83
N GLU A 257 116.02 -61.64 -70.36
CA GLU A 257 116.63 -61.43 -71.66
C GLU A 257 118.13 -61.76 -71.64
N ASP A 258 118.84 -61.41 -70.56
CA ASP A 258 120.24 -61.80 -70.34
C ASP A 258 120.39 -63.33 -70.21
N ILE A 259 119.47 -64.01 -69.51
CA ILE A 259 119.43 -65.48 -69.43
C ILE A 259 119.19 -66.09 -70.81
N LYS A 260 118.23 -65.60 -71.60
CA LYS A 260 118.01 -66.08 -72.97
C LYS A 260 119.26 -65.91 -73.83
N SER A 261 119.91 -64.75 -73.75
CA SER A 261 121.16 -64.48 -74.48
C SER A 261 122.26 -65.47 -74.09
N LYS A 262 122.42 -65.75 -72.79
CA LYS A 262 123.35 -66.78 -72.30
C LYS A 262 122.97 -68.19 -72.75
N ASP A 263 121.69 -68.55 -72.74
CA ASP A 263 121.20 -69.85 -73.23
C ASP A 263 121.45 -70.03 -74.74
N GLU A 264 121.36 -68.95 -75.52
CA GLU A 264 121.72 -68.94 -76.93
C GLU A 264 123.23 -69.10 -77.14
N GLN A 265 124.05 -68.42 -76.34
CA GLN A 265 125.51 -68.63 -76.33
C GLN A 265 125.88 -70.05 -75.94
N ILE A 266 125.24 -70.63 -74.92
CA ILE A 266 125.43 -72.03 -74.51
C ILE A 266 125.02 -72.97 -75.65
N ARG A 267 123.86 -72.76 -76.29
CA ARG A 267 123.44 -73.55 -77.46
C ARG A 267 124.43 -73.45 -78.62
N TYR A 268 124.98 -72.27 -78.87
CA TYR A 268 126.01 -72.06 -79.88
C TYR A 268 127.30 -72.82 -79.55
N LEU A 269 127.79 -72.74 -78.31
CA LEU A 269 128.97 -73.49 -77.85
C LEU A 269 128.74 -75.01 -77.92
N LEU A 270 127.56 -75.49 -77.53
CA LEU A 270 127.20 -76.91 -77.66
C LEU A 270 127.16 -77.37 -79.12
N SER A 271 126.71 -76.52 -80.04
CA SER A 271 126.76 -76.78 -81.50
C SER A 271 128.20 -76.87 -82.01
N LEU A 272 129.08 -75.95 -81.61
CA LEU A 272 130.52 -76.00 -81.91
C LEU A 272 131.16 -77.28 -81.39
N MET A 273 130.84 -77.69 -80.16
CA MET A 273 131.36 -78.94 -79.59
C MET A 273 130.84 -80.19 -80.33
N LYS A 274 129.56 -80.22 -80.74
CA LYS A 274 129.02 -81.30 -81.60
C LYS A 274 129.73 -81.37 -82.95
N ASN A 275 130.03 -80.22 -83.55
CA ASN A 275 130.77 -80.17 -84.81
C ASN A 275 132.22 -80.63 -84.65
N LYS A 276 132.92 -80.24 -83.57
CA LYS A 276 134.25 -80.79 -83.22
C LYS A 276 134.22 -82.30 -83.04
N ASN A 277 133.24 -82.83 -82.29
CA ASN A 277 133.07 -84.29 -82.12
C ASN A 277 132.77 -85.01 -83.45
N SER A 278 132.11 -84.33 -84.39
CA SER A 278 131.85 -84.88 -85.73
C SER A 278 133.07 -84.81 -86.66
N GLU A 279 134.00 -83.87 -86.45
CA GLU A 279 135.29 -83.82 -87.14
C GLU A 279 136.29 -84.83 -86.56
N GLU A 280 136.32 -85.00 -85.23
CA GLU A 280 137.13 -86.03 -84.58
C GLU A 280 136.71 -87.44 -85.01
N LYS A 281 135.39 -87.71 -85.14
CA LYS A 281 134.89 -88.98 -85.71
C LYS A 281 135.16 -89.18 -87.20
N LYS A 282 135.45 -88.13 -87.97
CA LYS A 282 135.83 -88.24 -89.39
C LYS A 282 137.32 -88.50 -89.58
N LEU A 283 138.16 -88.20 -88.59
CA LEU A 283 139.59 -88.49 -88.60
C LEU A 283 139.93 -89.93 -88.19
N GLU A 284 138.99 -90.67 -87.60
CA GLU A 284 139.14 -92.09 -87.19
C GLU A 284 138.76 -93.13 -88.26
N ILE A 285 138.48 -92.73 -89.51
CA ILE A 285 138.19 -93.66 -90.64
C ILE A 285 139.20 -93.47 -91.79
N ARG A 286 140.47 -93.20 -91.49
CA ARG A 286 141.59 -93.34 -92.45
C ARG A 286 142.56 -94.39 -91.93
#